data_AF-A0A7S2SDU1-F1
#
_entry.id   AF-A0A7S2SDU1-F1
#
_cell.length_a   1.000
_cell.length_b   1.000
_cell.length_c   1.000
_cell.angle_alpha   90.00
_cell.angle_beta   90.00
_cell.angle_gamma   90.00
#
_symmetry.space_group_name_H-M   'P 1'
#
loop_
_entity.id
_entity.type
_entity.pdbx_description
1 polymer ?
#
loop_
_entity_poly.entity_id
_entity_poly.type
_entity_poly.pdbx_seq_one_letter_code
_entity_poly.pdbx_strand_id
1 'polypeptide(L)'
;MSLDVCNCNGILQFCHNVCDLGERMPNEVFSNTVQFLTDFPSEVIVLFIEASIDRGPISWTELYNEMAAVDGFVDMMYVHDGGQWPTMREMVQKNSRIV
;
A
#
# COMPACT_ATOMS: atom_id res chain seq x y z
N MET A 1 0.72 6.23 6.75
CA MET A 1 -0.17 5.24 7.37
C MET A 1 0.64 3.98 7.64
N SER A 2 0.45 3.34 8.80
CA SER A 2 1.07 2.03 9.10
C SER A 2 0.06 0.93 8.84
N LEU A 3 0.47 -0.10 8.10
CA LEU A 3 -0.36 -1.21 7.68
C LEU A 3 0.34 -2.53 8.01
N ASP A 4 -0.28 -3.30 8.91
CA ASP A 4 0.22 -4.61 9.31
C ASP A 4 -0.37 -5.66 8.37
N VAL A 5 0.48 -6.43 7.68
CA VAL A 5 0.10 -7.50 6.78
C VAL A 5 0.20 -8.84 7.49
N CYS A 6 -0.88 -9.61 7.39
CA CYS A 6 -1.03 -10.94 7.98
C CYS A 6 -1.34 -11.97 6.90
N ASN A 7 -0.94 -13.21 7.16
CA ASN A 7 -1.42 -14.39 6.44
C ASN A 7 -2.53 -15.06 7.27
N CYS A 8 -3.77 -14.84 6.87
CA CYS A 8 -4.97 -15.32 7.54
C CYS A 8 -5.50 -16.55 6.83
N ASN A 9 -5.01 -17.73 7.23
CA ASN A 9 -5.37 -19.03 6.64
C ASN A 9 -5.07 -19.12 5.13
N GLY A 10 -3.92 -18.59 4.70
CA GLY A 10 -3.51 -18.55 3.30
C GLY A 10 -4.02 -17.34 2.53
N ILE A 11 -4.72 -16.41 3.19
CA ILE A 11 -5.22 -15.17 2.58
C ILE A 11 -4.44 -13.99 3.14
N LEU A 12 -3.86 -13.19 2.26
CA LEU A 12 -3.20 -11.95 2.62
C LEU A 12 -4.24 -10.91 3.05
N GLN A 13 -4.10 -10.35 4.25
CA GLN A 13 -5.02 -9.34 4.79
C GLN A 13 -4.25 -8.31 5.59
N PHE A 14 -4.80 -7.10 5.69
CA PHE A 14 -4.35 -6.14 6.69
C PHE A 14 -5.00 -6.46 8.03
N CYS A 15 -4.21 -6.77 9.06
CA CYS A 15 -4.70 -7.20 10.37
C CYS A 15 -3.75 -6.79 11.49
N HIS A 16 -4.26 -6.48 12.70
CA HIS A 16 -3.40 -6.20 13.86
C HIS A 16 -3.37 -7.42 14.79
N ASN A 17 -2.43 -8.34 14.55
CA ASN A 17 -2.21 -9.60 15.29
C ASN A 17 -3.35 -10.65 15.18
N VAL A 18 -4.59 -10.22 14.97
CA VAL A 18 -5.79 -11.08 14.90
C VAL A 18 -6.51 -10.92 13.56
N CYS A 19 -6.78 -12.06 12.90
CA CYS A 19 -7.43 -12.13 11.59
C CYS A 19 -8.95 -12.04 11.61
N ASP A 20 -9.57 -12.03 12.79
CA ASP A 20 -11.03 -12.13 12.96
C ASP A 20 -11.62 -10.84 13.55
N LEU A 21 -10.82 -9.77 13.64
CA LEU A 21 -11.18 -8.51 14.29
C LEU A 21 -10.66 -7.30 13.51
N GLY A 22 -11.48 -6.82 12.58
CA GLY A 22 -11.23 -5.55 11.89
C GLY A 22 -10.23 -5.68 10.75
N GLU A 23 -10.01 -6.90 10.27
CA GLU A 23 -9.24 -7.20 9.08
C GLU A 23 -9.80 -6.45 7.86
N ARG A 24 -8.90 -6.11 6.93
CA ARG A 24 -9.26 -5.48 5.66
C ARG A 24 -8.56 -6.20 4.52
N MET A 25 -9.29 -6.40 3.44
CA MET A 25 -8.71 -6.97 2.24
C MET A 25 -7.76 -5.95 1.59
N PRO A 26 -6.58 -6.36 1.10
CA PRO A 26 -5.60 -5.43 0.55
C PRO A 26 -6.14 -4.61 -0.63
N ASN A 27 -6.86 -5.27 -1.54
CA ASN A 27 -7.50 -4.63 -2.69
C ASN A 27 -8.45 -3.48 -2.29
N GLU A 28 -9.21 -3.60 -1.20
CA GLU A 28 -10.10 -2.55 -0.70
C GLU A 28 -9.30 -1.35 -0.18
N VAL A 29 -8.23 -1.61 0.61
CA VAL A 29 -7.37 -0.56 1.14
C VAL A 29 -6.64 0.19 0.02
N PHE A 30 -6.14 -0.53 -0.98
CA PHE A 30 -5.47 0.07 -2.13
C PHE A 30 -6.45 0.83 -3.03
N SER A 31 -7.66 0.30 -3.27
CA SER A 31 -8.72 1.02 -4.00
C SER A 31 -9.11 2.32 -3.30
N ASN A 32 -9.26 2.28 -1.97
CA ASN A 32 -9.54 3.48 -1.17
C ASN A 32 -8.38 4.49 -1.21
N THR A 33 -7.13 4.01 -1.29
CA THR A 33 -5.95 4.87 -1.41
C THR A 33 -5.96 5.60 -2.76
N VAL A 34 -6.24 4.90 -3.87
CA VAL A 34 -6.38 5.52 -5.20
C VAL A 34 -7.54 6.51 -5.22
N GLN A 35 -8.69 6.14 -4.64
CA GLN A 35 -9.85 7.02 -4.58
C GLN A 35 -9.52 8.30 -3.80
N PHE A 36 -8.87 8.20 -2.65
CA PHE A 36 -8.44 9.36 -1.88
C PHE A 36 -7.50 10.26 -2.69
N LEU A 37 -6.50 9.70 -3.37
CA LEU A 37 -5.57 10.48 -4.20
C LEU A 37 -6.25 11.07 -5.44
N THR A 38 -7.34 10.48 -5.92
CA THR A 38 -8.20 11.05 -6.96
C THR A 38 -8.96 12.27 -6.45
N ASP A 39 -9.57 12.14 -5.27
CA ASP A 39 -10.40 13.19 -4.66
C ASP A 39 -9.56 14.38 -4.14
N PHE A 40 -8.31 14.10 -3.74
CA PHE A 40 -7.37 15.08 -3.19
C PHE A 40 -6.06 15.10 -4.02
N PRO A 41 -6.05 15.79 -5.18
CA PRO A 41 -4.95 15.70 -6.15
C PRO A 41 -3.61 16.27 -5.66
N SER A 42 -3.62 17.08 -4.59
CA SER A 42 -2.41 17.67 -4.01
C SER A 42 -1.72 16.77 -2.96
N GLU A 43 -2.35 15.66 -2.58
CA GLU A 43 -1.85 14.82 -1.48
C GLU A 43 -0.81 13.80 -1.95
N VAL A 44 0.05 13.42 -1.02
CA VAL A 44 1.02 12.33 -1.13
C VAL A 44 0.85 11.44 0.09
N ILE A 45 0.75 10.13 -0.12
CA ILE A 45 0.61 9.15 0.95
C ILE A 45 1.91 8.35 1.09
N VAL A 46 2.34 8.16 2.34
CA VAL A 46 3.39 7.21 2.71
C VAL A 46 2.74 6.00 3.37
N LEU A 47 2.98 4.81 2.83
CA LEU A 47 2.50 3.53 3.34
C LEU A 47 3.67 2.76 3.98
N PHE A 48 3.66 2.66 5.31
CA PHE A 48 4.56 1.77 6.03
C PHE A 48 3.91 0.40 6.11
N ILE A 49 4.51 -0.61 5.49
CA ILE A 49 3.98 -1.98 5.49
C ILE A 49 4.84 -2.85 6.39
N GLU A 50 4.23 -3.40 7.43
CA GLU A 50 4.88 -4.31 8.38
C GLU A 50 4.37 -5.73 8.16
N ALA A 51 5.29 -6.70 8.11
CA ALA A 51 4.91 -8.11 8.01
C ALA A 51 4.72 -8.69 9.42
N SER A 52 3.52 -9.15 9.74
CA SER A 52 3.25 -9.85 10.99
C SER A 52 3.94 -11.22 10.99
N ILE A 53 4.92 -11.40 11.88
CA ILE A 53 5.70 -12.64 12.01
C ILE A 53 4.91 -13.79 12.65
N ASP A 54 3.84 -13.46 13.39
CA ASP A 54 3.08 -14.42 14.19
C ASP A 54 2.00 -15.16 13.37
N ARG A 55 1.78 -14.75 12.12
CA ARG A 55 0.73 -15.29 11.24
C ARG A 55 1.26 -16.10 10.07
N GLY A 56 2.54 -16.48 10.12
CA GLY A 56 3.20 -17.25 9.07
C GLY A 56 3.87 -16.36 8.02
N PRO A 57 4.47 -16.96 6.98
CA PRO A 57 5.24 -16.20 6.00
C PRO A 57 4.33 -15.26 5.20
N ILE A 58 4.82 -14.04 4.99
CA ILE A 58 4.24 -13.04 4.09
C ILE A 58 4.98 -13.10 2.76
N SER A 59 4.23 -13.20 1.66
CA SER A 59 4.76 -13.11 0.31
C SER A 59 4.68 -11.67 -0.20
N TRP A 60 5.83 -11.00 -0.32
CA TRP A 60 5.89 -9.65 -0.89
C TRP A 60 5.43 -9.60 -2.35
N THR A 61 5.61 -10.70 -3.09
CA THR A 61 5.09 -10.82 -4.46
C THR A 61 3.56 -10.86 -4.48
N GLU A 62 2.93 -11.55 -3.53
CA GLU A 62 1.46 -11.56 -3.43
C GLU A 62 0.94 -10.17 -3.06
N LEU A 63 1.58 -9.48 -2.12
CA LEU A 63 1.23 -8.10 -1.78
C LEU A 63 1.34 -7.16 -2.99
N TYR A 64 2.42 -7.27 -3.76
CA TYR A 64 2.58 -6.49 -4.98
C TYR A 64 1.50 -6.84 -6.02
N ASN A 65 1.12 -8.11 -6.15
CA ASN A 65 0.03 -8.50 -7.05
C ASN A 65 -1.31 -7.87 -6.63
N GLU A 66 -1.60 -7.78 -5.33
CA GLU A 66 -2.77 -7.07 -4.82
C GLU A 66 -2.74 -5.56 -5.14
N MET A 67 -1.56 -4.93 -5.06
CA MET A 67 -1.37 -3.54 -5.50
C MET A 67 -1.61 -3.39 -7.01
N ALA A 68 -1.03 -4.29 -7.81
CA ALA A 68 -1.13 -4.27 -9.27
C ALA A 68 -2.53 -4.61 -9.79
N ALA A 69 -3.36 -5.28 -8.98
CA ALA A 69 -4.76 -5.55 -9.30
C ALA A 69 -5.66 -4.31 -9.18
N VAL A 70 -5.20 -3.24 -8.51
CA VAL A 70 -5.92 -1.98 -8.39
C VAL A 70 -5.46 -1.00 -9.47
N ASP A 71 -6.40 -0.64 -10.35
CA ASP A 71 -6.15 0.28 -11.46
C ASP A 71 -5.57 1.61 -10.97
N GLY A 72 -4.49 2.06 -11.61
CA GLY A 72 -3.76 3.29 -11.27
C GLY A 72 -2.94 3.26 -9.98
N PHE A 73 -2.98 2.21 -9.15
CA PHE A 73 -2.20 2.18 -7.89
C PHE A 73 -0.70 2.16 -8.18
N VAL A 74 -0.24 1.20 -9.01
CA VAL A 74 1.19 1.06 -9.37
C VAL A 74 1.70 2.27 -10.13
N ASP A 75 0.87 2.91 -10.97
CA ASP A 75 1.23 4.12 -11.70
C ASP A 75 1.47 5.32 -10.77
N MET A 76 0.86 5.31 -9.58
CA MET A 76 1.06 6.33 -8.55
C MET A 76 2.23 6.04 -7.62
N MET A 77 2.87 4.87 -7.71
CA MET A 77 3.99 4.51 -6.84
C MET A 77 5.26 5.27 -7.23
N TYR A 78 5.93 5.82 -6.24
CA TYR A 78 7.30 6.30 -6.36
C TYR A 78 8.27 5.18 -5.92
N VAL A 79 9.11 4.74 -6.85
CA VAL A 79 10.20 3.81 -6.55
C VAL A 79 11.50 4.59 -6.48
N HIS A 80 12.14 4.57 -5.32
CA HIS A 80 13.41 5.26 -5.13
C HIS A 80 14.57 4.52 -5.81
N ASP A 81 15.36 5.25 -6.59
CA ASP A 81 16.51 4.73 -7.34
C ASP A 81 17.87 4.96 -6.65
N GLY A 82 17.87 5.51 -5.42
CA GLY A 82 19.08 5.86 -4.67
C GLY A 82 19.60 7.29 -4.93
N GLY A 83 18.88 8.08 -5.75
CA GLY A 83 19.18 9.49 -5.99
C GLY A 83 18.77 10.44 -4.86
N GLN A 84 18.59 11.72 -5.19
CA GLN A 84 17.96 12.67 -4.27
C GLN A 84 16.44 12.46 -4.26
N TRP A 85 15.83 12.59 -3.09
CA TRP A 85 14.38 12.58 -3.00
C TRP A 85 13.77 13.78 -3.74
N PRO A 86 12.71 13.57 -4.54
CA PRO A 86 11.96 14.67 -5.13
C PRO A 86 11.27 15.50 -4.04
N THR A 87 11.00 16.76 -4.35
CA THR A 87 10.10 17.57 -3.55
C THR A 87 8.66 17.08 -3.68
N MET A 88 7.82 17.33 -2.68
CA MET A 88 6.39 16.99 -2.78
C MET A 88 5.71 17.60 -4.01
N ARG A 89 6.12 18.81 -4.43
CA ARG A 89 5.60 19.45 -5.65
C ARG A 89 5.89 18.61 -6.89
N GLU A 90 7.11 18.10 -7.03
CA GLU A 90 7.51 17.27 -8.17
C GLU A 90 6.80 15.92 -8.16
N MET A 91 6.58 15.34 -6.98
CA MET A 91 5.82 14.10 -6.80
C MET A 91 4.37 14.25 -7.29
N VAL A 92 3.69 15.33 -6.89
CA VAL A 92 2.33 15.65 -7.34
C VAL A 92 2.30 15.87 -8.85
N GLN A 93 3.25 16.64 -9.41
CA GLN A 93 3.31 16.92 -10.85
C GLN A 93 3.54 15.67 -11.71
N LYS A 94 4.29 14.69 -11.19
CA LYS A 94 4.56 13.42 -11.87
C LYS A 94 3.53 12.33 -11.58
N ASN A 95 2.54 12.62 -10.74
CA ASN A 95 1.58 11.66 -10.19
C ASN A 95 2.21 10.50 -9.39
N SER A 96 3.47 10.60 -8.95
CA SER A 96 4.13 9.61 -8.10
C SER A 96 3.86 9.92 -6.62
N ARG A 97 2.64 9.61 -6.16
CA ARG A 97 2.06 10.11 -4.90
C ARG A 97 1.85 9.03 -3.83
N ILE A 98 2.32 7.80 -4.07
CA ILE A 98 2.36 6.71 -3.10
C ILE A 98 3.84 6.33 -2.87
N VAL A 99 4.29 6.37 -1.62
CA VAL A 99 5.64 5.95 -1.18
C VAL A 99 5.55 4.75 -0.27
#